data_AF-A0A8C4KUI8-F1
#
_entry.id   AF-A0A8C4KUI8-F1
#
_cell.length_a   1.000
_cell.length_b   1.000
_cell.length_c   1.000
_cell.angle_alpha   90.00
_cell.angle_beta   90.00
_cell.angle_gamma   90.00
#
_symmetry.space_group_name_H-M   'P 1'
#
loop_
_entity.id
_entity.type
_entity.pdbx_description
1 polymer ?
#
loop_
_entity_poly.entity_id
_entity_poly.type
_entity_poly.pdbx_seq_one_letter_code
_entity_poly.pdbx_strand_id
1 'polypeptide(L)'
;NCKCILHHYVGFYFPALTCLKCDRVNTSGVCQSGASFCQTKGSQQCYVRKVYEDDTISYGSQGCSSICTDMLLFSPNVAVDLKCCDDSPLCNKF
;
A
#
# COMPACT_ATOMS: atom_id res chain seq x y z
N ASN A 1 -16.97 -8.87 -26.02
CA ASN A 1 -17.84 -7.67 -26.11
C ASN A 1 -18.48 -7.42 -24.77
N CYS A 2 -17.84 -6.65 -23.88
CA CYS A 2 -18.53 -6.11 -22.72
C CYS A 2 -18.64 -4.59 -22.93
N LYS A 3 -19.80 -4.17 -23.42
CA LYS A 3 -20.16 -2.77 -23.61
C LYS A 3 -20.97 -2.38 -22.38
N CYS A 4 -20.36 -1.67 -21.43
CA CYS A 4 -21.11 -0.99 -20.37
C CYS A 4 -21.37 0.43 -20.86
N ILE A 5 -22.57 0.66 -21.40
CA ILE A 5 -23.11 1.99 -21.62
C ILE A 5 -23.90 2.31 -20.35
N LEU A 6 -23.49 3.32 -19.57
CA LEU A 6 -24.41 3.98 -18.65
C LEU A 6 -24.03 5.45 -18.43
N HIS A 7 -24.95 6.27 -18.93
CA HIS A 7 -25.31 7.67 -18.65
C HIS A 7 -24.50 8.51 -17.63
N HIS A 8 -24.29 9.77 -18.05
CA HIS A 8 -23.77 10.92 -17.32
C HIS A 8 -24.15 10.99 -15.82
N TYR A 9 -23.23 10.51 -14.98
CA TYR A 9 -22.88 11.14 -13.71
C TYR A 9 -21.35 11.13 -13.68
N VAL A 10 -20.71 12.29 -13.58
CA VAL A 10 -19.26 12.40 -13.37
C VAL A 10 -18.94 11.99 -11.93
N GLY A 11 -19.17 10.71 -11.62
CA GLY A 11 -18.62 10.04 -10.44
C GLY A 11 -17.26 9.49 -10.83
N PHE A 12 -16.20 9.99 -10.23
CA PHE A 12 -14.83 9.49 -10.42
C PHE A 12 -14.77 8.02 -9.95
N TYR A 13 -14.94 7.08 -10.88
CA TYR A 13 -14.89 5.65 -10.59
C TYR A 13 -13.42 5.22 -10.65
N PHE A 14 -12.72 5.26 -9.51
CA PHE A 14 -11.38 4.67 -9.42
C PHE A 14 -11.53 3.15 -9.50
N PRO A 15 -10.92 2.47 -10.49
CA PRO A 15 -10.98 1.01 -10.57
C PRO A 15 -10.37 0.41 -9.30
N ALA A 16 -11.03 -0.61 -8.74
CA ALA A 16 -10.52 -1.32 -7.56
C ALA A 16 -9.16 -1.94 -7.88
N LEU A 17 -8.13 -1.56 -7.13
CA LEU A 17 -6.74 -1.95 -7.34
C LEU A 17 -6.37 -3.07 -6.37
N THR A 18 -5.77 -4.14 -6.88
CA THR A 18 -5.25 -5.23 -6.04
C THR A 18 -3.88 -4.84 -5.49
N CYS A 19 -3.69 -4.91 -4.18
CA CYS A 19 -2.44 -4.60 -3.47
C CYS A 19 -1.91 -5.83 -2.72
N LEU A 20 -0.60 -5.86 -2.46
CA LEU A 20 -0.02 -6.79 -1.49
C LEU A 20 -0.51 -6.42 -0.08
N LYS A 21 -0.87 -7.43 0.72
CA LYS A 21 -1.24 -7.27 2.11
C LYS A 21 -0.37 -8.16 3.00
N CYS A 22 0.31 -7.51 3.93
CA CYS A 22 1.12 -8.19 4.94
C CYS A 22 1.27 -7.31 6.18
N ASP A 23 0.94 -7.85 7.35
CA ASP A 23 1.04 -7.12 8.61
C ASP A 23 2.50 -6.98 9.07
N ARG A 24 3.36 -7.93 8.68
CA ARG A 24 4.79 -7.91 8.99
C ARG A 24 5.64 -8.52 7.87
N VAL A 25 6.39 -7.68 7.17
CA VAL A 25 7.41 -8.05 6.18
C VAL A 25 8.79 -7.97 6.85
N ASN A 26 9.61 -9.02 6.73
CA ASN A 26 10.97 -9.01 7.25
C ASN A 26 11.94 -8.28 6.30
N THR A 27 13.20 -8.15 6.73
CA THR A 27 14.26 -7.46 5.97
C THR A 27 14.58 -8.11 4.61
N SER A 28 14.23 -9.38 4.39
CA SER A 28 14.36 -10.07 3.10
C SER A 28 13.14 -9.91 2.19
N GLY A 29 12.14 -9.13 2.60
CA GLY A 29 10.90 -8.94 1.84
C GLY A 29 9.88 -10.09 1.98
N VAL A 30 10.09 -11.01 2.93
CA VAL A 30 9.18 -12.14 3.17
C VAL A 30 8.09 -11.74 4.14
N CYS A 31 6.84 -11.99 3.77
CA CYS A 31 5.70 -11.77 4.64
C CYS A 31 5.61 -12.85 5.73
N GLN A 32 5.79 -12.45 6.99
CA GLN A 32 5.82 -13.36 8.14
C GLN A 32 4.42 -13.79 8.59
N SER A 33 3.39 -12.98 8.32
CA SER A 33 1.98 -13.30 8.62
C SER A 33 1.31 -14.18 7.55
N GLY A 34 2.05 -14.57 6.51
CA GLY A 34 1.51 -15.21 5.30
C GLY A 34 1.09 -14.18 4.26
N ALA A 35 1.51 -14.41 3.01
CA ALA A 35 1.20 -13.51 1.91
C ALA A 35 -0.32 -13.48 1.64
N SER A 36 -0.87 -12.27 1.52
CA SER A 36 -2.26 -12.06 1.18
C SER A 36 -2.42 -10.82 0.29
N PHE A 37 -3.65 -10.55 -0.14
CA PHE A 37 -3.97 -9.42 -0.99
C PHE A 37 -5.15 -8.64 -0.42
N CYS A 38 -5.25 -7.36 -0.77
CA CYS A 38 -6.45 -6.55 -0.56
C CYS A 38 -6.84 -5.86 -1.87
N GLN A 39 -8.11 -5.46 -1.98
CA GLN A 39 -8.58 -4.59 -3.05
C GLN A 39 -8.95 -3.24 -2.47
N THR A 40 -8.50 -2.15 -3.11
CA THR A 40 -8.85 -0.79 -2.71
C THR A 40 -10.36 -0.55 -2.83
N LYS A 41 -10.90 0.23 -1.90
CA LYS A 41 -12.29 0.68 -1.89
C LYS A 41 -12.35 2.19 -1.68
N GLY A 42 -13.20 2.88 -2.44
CA GLY A 42 -13.37 4.34 -2.31
C GLY A 42 -12.05 5.07 -2.56
N SER A 43 -11.59 5.85 -1.57
CA SER A 43 -10.34 6.62 -1.63
C SER A 43 -9.09 5.85 -1.19
N GLN A 44 -9.19 4.53 -1.01
CA GLN A 44 -8.04 3.74 -0.60
C GLN A 44 -6.99 3.65 -1.70
N GLN A 45 -5.73 3.67 -1.30
CA GLN A 45 -4.57 3.39 -2.15
C GLN A 45 -3.78 2.22 -1.57
N CYS A 46 -2.90 1.62 -2.38
CA CYS A 46 -1.93 0.68 -1.86
C CYS A 46 -0.87 1.45 -1.05
N TYR A 47 -0.39 0.84 0.03
CA TYR A 47 0.70 1.40 0.83
C TYR A 47 1.79 0.35 1.08
N VAL A 48 3.03 0.83 1.20
CA VAL A 48 4.15 0.11 1.79
C VAL A 48 4.77 0.98 2.87
N ARG A 49 4.97 0.40 4.06
CA ARG A 49 5.58 1.06 5.20
C ARG A 49 6.86 0.32 5.58
N LYS A 50 7.96 1.06 5.66
CA LYS A 50 9.28 0.56 6.08
C LYS A 50 9.63 1.18 7.42
N VAL A 51 10.06 0.36 8.37
CA VAL A 51 10.58 0.79 9.67
C VAL A 51 12.07 0.55 9.68
N TYR A 52 12.81 1.58 10.03
CA TYR A 52 14.25 1.57 10.18
C TYR A 52 14.58 1.75 11.65
N GLU A 53 15.54 0.96 12.15
CA GLU A 53 16.14 1.07 13.47
C GLU A 53 17.64 1.27 13.27
N ASP A 54 18.19 2.35 13.85
CA ASP A 54 19.60 2.73 13.68
C ASP A 54 20.05 2.76 12.20
N ASP A 55 19.24 3.40 11.35
CA ASP A 55 19.41 3.51 9.89
C ASP A 55 19.36 2.18 9.11
N THR A 56 19.10 1.06 9.78
CA THR A 56 18.94 -0.26 9.14
C THR A 56 17.47 -0.63 9.02
N ILE A 57 17.08 -1.24 7.91
CA ILE A 57 15.70 -1.72 7.76
C ILE A 57 15.43 -2.83 8.78
N SER A 58 14.38 -2.67 9.58
CA SER A 58 14.00 -3.62 10.64
C SER A 58 12.84 -4.50 10.19
N TYR A 59 11.72 -3.89 9.77
CA TYR A 59 10.57 -4.60 9.22
C TYR A 59 9.68 -3.64 8.42
N GLY A 60 8.60 -4.17 7.86
CA GLY A 60 7.57 -3.33 7.27
C GLY A 60 6.19 -3.94 7.26
N SER A 61 5.27 -3.26 6.57
CA SER A 61 3.90 -3.68 6.37
C SER A 61 3.38 -3.17 5.02
N GLN A 62 2.41 -3.88 4.45
CA GLN A 62 1.82 -3.59 3.14
C GLN A 62 0.30 -3.74 3.23
N GLY A 63 -0.45 -2.92 2.49
CA GLY A 63 -1.90 -3.11 2.41
C GLY A 63 -2.63 -1.99 1.66
N CYS A 64 -3.91 -1.83 1.98
CA CYS A 64 -4.79 -0.80 1.44
C CYS A 64 -5.14 0.18 2.56
N SER A 65 -5.01 1.49 2.32
CA SER A 65 -5.32 2.51 3.33
C SER A 65 -6.05 3.70 2.72
N SER A 66 -7.07 4.20 3.42
CA SER A 66 -7.74 5.47 3.08
C SER A 66 -6.93 6.69 3.51
N ILE A 67 -6.01 6.49 4.45
CA ILE A 67 -5.05 7.49 4.92
C ILE A 67 -3.70 7.06 4.37
N CYS A 68 -3.45 7.46 3.13
CA CYS A 68 -2.21 7.18 2.42
C CYS A 68 -1.65 8.49 1.87
N THR A 69 -0.53 8.91 2.42
CA THR A 69 0.26 10.03 1.90
C THR A 69 1.72 9.69 2.14
N ASP A 70 2.55 9.96 1.15
CA ASP A 70 3.99 9.79 1.28
C ASP A 70 4.51 10.57 2.49
N MET A 71 5.13 9.87 3.44
CA MET A 71 5.61 10.46 4.67
C MET A 71 6.87 9.77 5.16
N LEU A 72 7.81 10.57 5.63
CA LEU A 72 8.99 10.12 6.36
C LEU A 72 8.93 10.70 7.78
N LEU A 73 8.72 9.85 8.78
CA LEU A 73 8.74 10.21 10.19
C LEU A 73 10.03 9.70 10.82
N PHE A 74 10.65 10.51 11.67
CA PHE A 74 11.91 10.16 12.32
C PHE A 74 11.89 10.53 13.81
N SER A 75 12.58 9.70 14.58
CA SER A 75 12.93 9.86 15.98
C SER A 75 14.39 9.39 16.14
N PRO A 76 15.08 9.67 17.25
CA PRO A 76 16.53 9.51 17.36
C PRO A 76 17.12 8.19 16.83
N ASN A 77 16.40 7.07 16.96
CA ASN A 77 16.85 5.75 16.51
C ASN A 77 15.84 5.03 15.60
N VAL A 78 14.71 5.65 15.29
CA VAL A 78 13.64 5.00 14.51
C VAL A 78 13.16 5.93 13.41
N ALA A 79 13.18 5.45 12.17
CA ALA A 79 12.55 6.11 11.03
C ALA A 79 11.44 5.24 10.44
N VAL A 80 10.41 5.89 9.91
CA VAL A 80 9.24 5.27 9.29
C VAL A 80 9.03 5.94 7.94
N ASP A 81 9.24 5.19 6.87
CA ASP A 81 8.95 5.61 5.50
C ASP A 81 7.64 4.95 5.03
N LEU A 82 6.63 5.76 4.78
CA LEU A 82 5.36 5.34 4.20
C LEU A 82 5.30 5.83 2.76
N LYS A 83 5.10 4.90 1.83
CA LYS A 83 4.89 5.17 0.41
C LYS A 83 3.53 4.70 -0.05
N CYS A 84 2.91 5.50 -0.90
CA CYS A 84 1.58 5.25 -1.47
C CYS A 84 1.66 5.10 -2.98
N CYS A 85 0.79 4.25 -3.53
CA CYS A 85 0.69 4.06 -4.97
C CYS A 85 -0.72 3.62 -5.38
N ASP A 86 -1.15 4.08 -6.54
CA ASP A 86 -2.43 3.76 -7.17
C ASP A 86 -2.33 3.60 -8.70
N ASP A 87 -1.11 3.55 -9.23
CA ASP A 87 -0.78 3.52 -10.66
C ASP A 87 -0.91 2.12 -11.27
N SER A 88 -0.64 1.07 -10.49
CA SER A 88 -0.57 -0.31 -10.98
C SER A 88 -0.90 -1.36 -9.91
N PRO A 89 -1.44 -2.55 -10.28
CA PRO A 89 -1.68 -3.62 -9.32
C PRO A 89 -0.38 -4.09 -8.68
N LEU A 90 -0.42 -4.40 -7.38
CA LEU A 90 0.72 -4.87 -6.58
C LEU A 90 1.89 -3.87 -6.54
N CYS A 91 1.65 -2.57 -6.82
CA CYS A 91 2.67 -1.52 -6.81
C CYS A 91 3.38 -1.36 -5.46
N ASN A 92 2.74 -1.76 -4.36
CA ASN A 92 3.25 -1.60 -3.00
C ASN A 92 4.21 -2.71 -2.57
N LYS A 93 5.12 -3.13 -3.45
CA LYS A 93 6.15 -4.13 -3.12
C LYS A 93 7.16 -3.54 -2.12
N PHE A 94 7.54 -4.35 -1.14
CA PHE A 94 8.53 -4.01 -0.11
C PHE A 94 9.93 -3.94 -0.69
#